data_AF-A0A197JYT9-F1
#
_entry.id   AF-A0A197JYT9-F1
#
_cell.length_a   1.000
_cell.length_b   1.000
_cell.length_c   1.000
_cell.angle_alpha   90.00
_cell.angle_beta   90.00
_cell.angle_gamma   90.00
#
_symmetry.space_group_name_H-M   'P 1'
#
loop_
_entity.id
_entity.type
_entity.pdbx_description
1 polymer ?
#
loop_
_entity_poly.entity_id
_entity_poly.type
_entity_poly.pdbx_seq_one_letter_code
_entity_poly.pdbx_strand_id
1 'polypeptide(L)' 'MSGISSSGVSDLKLKRFLEHNQRLQEQLEMRRISVSEASQSLIKFVMGTKDLLIPTLWGNPPSDPFSKQATGCCTVS' A
#
# COMPACT_ATOMS: atom_id res chain seq x y z
N MET A 1 12.46 24.86 -38.01
CA MET A 1 11.89 24.44 -36.72
C MET A 1 10.47 24.99 -36.65
N SER A 2 9.47 24.18 -36.99
CA SER A 2 8.09 24.64 -37.11
C SER A 2 7.50 24.84 -35.72
N GLY A 3 7.21 26.09 -35.37
CA GLY A 3 6.55 26.44 -34.12
C GLY A 3 5.16 25.81 -34.05
N ILE A 4 4.80 25.27 -32.89
CA ILE A 4 3.47 24.74 -32.62
C ILE A 4 2.46 25.88 -32.84
N SER A 5 1.59 25.74 -33.84
CA SER A 5 0.49 26.68 -34.08
C SER A 5 -0.48 26.67 -32.89
N SER A 6 -1.18 27.77 -32.65
CA SER A 6 -2.19 27.90 -31.57
C SER A 6 -3.24 26.78 -31.59
N SER A 7 -3.53 26.20 -32.75
CA SER A 7 -4.32 24.99 -32.94
C SER A 7 -3.71 23.74 -32.28
N GLY A 8 -2.40 23.49 -32.43
CA GLY A 8 -1.73 22.34 -31.83
C GLY A 8 -1.68 22.38 -30.29
N VAL A 9 -1.62 23.57 -29.68
CA VAL A 9 -1.74 23.71 -28.20
C VAL A 9 -3.17 23.41 -27.72
N SER A 10 -4.17 23.77 -28.53
CA SER A 10 -5.59 23.58 -28.20
C SER A 10 -5.96 22.09 -28.24
N ASP A 11 -5.49 21.36 -29.24
CA ASP A 11 -5.73 19.92 -29.38
C ASP A 11 -5.06 19.11 -28.24
N LEU A 12 -3.85 19.49 -27.84
CA LEU A 12 -3.15 18.87 -26.71
C LEU A 12 -3.86 19.12 -25.38
N LYS A 13 -4.40 20.33 -25.17
CA LYS A 13 -5.20 20.64 -23.97
C LYS A 13 -6.50 19.82 -23.96
N LEU A 14 -7.20 19.75 -25.10
CA LEU A 14 -8.41 18.94 -25.23
C LEU A 14 -8.13 17.47 -24.90
N LYS A 15 -7.05 16.89 -25.47
CA LYS A 15 -6.64 15.52 -25.17
C LYS A 15 -6.45 15.29 -23.67
N ARG A 16 -5.72 16.19 -22.99
CA ARG A 16 -5.52 16.10 -21.54
C ARG A 16 -6.83 16.18 -20.75
N PHE A 17 -7.77 17.02 -21.16
CA PHE A 17 -9.07 17.11 -20.52
C PHE A 17 -9.88 15.83 -20.68
N LEU A 18 -9.88 15.24 -21.87
CA LEU A 18 -10.56 13.96 -22.12
C LEU A 18 -9.96 12.83 -21.29
N GLU A 19 -8.63 12.72 -21.25
CA GLU A 19 -7.93 11.73 -20.41
C GLU A 19 -8.23 11.93 -18.91
N HIS A 20 -8.28 13.19 -18.46
CA HIS A 20 -8.63 13.48 -17.07
C HIS A 20 -10.09 13.15 -16.76
N ASN A 21 -11.01 13.49 -17.67
CA ASN A 21 -12.43 13.18 -17.52
C ASN A 21 -12.65 11.67 -17.45
N GLN A 22 -11.99 10.91 -18.33
CA GLN A 22 -12.03 9.44 -18.30
C GLN A 22 -11.59 8.89 -16.94
N ARG A 23 -10.46 9.37 -16.39
CA ARG A 23 -9.99 8.96 -15.06
C ARG A 23 -10.99 9.31 -13.94
N LEU A 24 -11.65 10.46 -14.04
CA LEU A 24 -12.68 10.85 -13.06
C LEU A 24 -13.92 9.95 -13.16
N GLN A 25 -14.34 9.58 -14.37
CA GLN A 25 -15.43 8.63 -14.58
C GLN A 25 -15.08 7.25 -13.98
N GLU A 26 -13.88 6.73 -14.26
CA GLU A 26 -13.39 5.47 -13.68
C GLU A 26 -13.36 5.51 -12.14
N GLN A 27 -12.92 6.63 -11.54
CA GLN A 27 -12.91 6.80 -10.08
C GLN A 27 -14.31 6.92 -9.46
N LEU A 28 -15.26 7.48 -10.21
CA LEU A 28 -16.64 7.61 -9.81
C LEU A 28 -17.37 6.26 -9.87
N GLU A 29 -17.05 5.43 -10.86
CA GLU A 29 -17.63 4.09 -11.05
C GLU A 29 -16.99 3.03 -10.15
N MET A 30 -15.84 3.33 -9.52
CA MET A 30 -15.18 2.42 -8.59
C MET A 30 -16.13 2.02 -7.44
N ARG A 31 -16.42 0.72 -7.32
CA ARG A 31 -17.22 0.18 -6.22
C ARG A 31 -16.54 0.43 -4.88
N ARG A 32 -17.25 1.06 -3.95
CA ARG A 32 -16.81 1.29 -2.57
C ARG A 32 -17.67 0.48 -1.61
N ILE A 33 -17.09 0.12 -0.47
CA ILE A 33 -17.80 -0.40 0.69
C ILE A 33 -17.89 0.68 1.76
N SER A 34 -18.82 0.51 2.71
CA SER A 34 -18.91 1.44 3.82
C SER A 34 -17.67 1.37 4.71
N VAL A 35 -17.32 2.48 5.37
CA VAL A 35 -16.19 2.50 6.32
C VAL A 35 -16.40 1.48 7.44
N SER A 36 -17.64 1.33 7.91
CA SER A 36 -17.97 0.36 8.96
C SER A 36 -17.66 -1.09 8.52
N GLU A 37 -17.99 -1.44 7.28
CA GLU A 37 -17.70 -2.75 6.70
C GLU A 37 -16.19 -2.97 6.50
N ALA A 38 -15.49 -1.96 5.96
CA ALA A 38 -14.03 -2.01 5.79
C ALA A 38 -13.32 -2.20 7.13
N SER A 39 -13.69 -1.44 8.16
CA SER A 39 -13.14 -1.55 9.51
C SER A 39 -13.38 -2.93 10.12
N GLN A 40 -14.59 -3.50 9.96
CA GLN A 40 -14.89 -4.85 10.43
C GLN A 40 -14.02 -5.91 9.74
N SER A 41 -13.79 -5.77 8.43
CA SER A 41 -12.90 -6.67 7.69
C SER A 41 -11.47 -6.62 8.22
N LEU A 42 -10.95 -5.41 8.50
CA LEU A 42 -9.61 -5.23 9.07
C LEU A 42 -9.51 -5.86 10.47
N ILE A 43 -10.47 -5.60 11.35
CA ILE A 43 -10.50 -6.18 12.70
C ILE A 43 -10.51 -7.70 12.62
N LYS A 44 -11.38 -8.28 11.77
CA LYS A 44 -11.46 -9.73 11.59
C LYS A 44 -10.14 -10.33 11.15
N PHE A 45 -9.45 -9.70 10.20
CA PHE A 45 -8.15 -10.17 9.72
C PHE A 45 -7.08 -10.10 10.82
N VAL A 46 -6.94 -8.94 11.49
CA VAL A 46 -5.92 -8.74 12.52
C VAL A 46 -6.15 -9.63 13.74
N MET A 47 -7.40 -9.85 14.15
CA MET A 47 -7.74 -10.74 15.27
C MET A 47 -7.59 -12.23 14.93
N GLY A 48 -7.63 -12.60 13.65
CA GLY A 48 -7.46 -13.99 13.20
C GLY A 48 -6.02 -14.35 12.80
N THR A 49 -5.15 -13.35 12.64
CA THR A 49 -3.78 -13.53 12.14
C THR A 49 -2.79 -13.40 13.30
N LYS A 50 -2.14 -14.50 13.66
CA LYS A 50 -1.16 -14.51 14.75
C LYS A 50 0.04 -13.62 14.41
N ASP A 51 0.37 -12.70 15.32
CA ASP A 51 1.55 -11.84 15.22
C ASP A 51 2.45 -12.03 16.46
N LEU A 52 3.68 -12.51 16.22
CA LEU A 52 4.67 -12.77 17.24
C LEU A 52 5.27 -11.50 17.87
N LEU A 53 5.13 -10.35 17.20
CA LEU A 53 5.59 -9.05 17.68
C LEU A 53 4.60 -8.40 18.65
N ILE A 54 3.43 -9.03 18.89
CA ILE A 54 2.41 -8.54 19.83
C ILE A 54 2.14 -9.60 20.90
N PRO A 55 3.05 -9.81 21.87
CA PRO A 55 2.93 -10.88 22.86
C PRO A 55 1.73 -10.73 23.80
N THR A 56 1.23 -9.51 23.98
CA THR A 56 0.07 -9.23 24.84
C THR A 56 -1.21 -9.89 24.34
N LEU A 57 -1.35 -10.09 23.02
CA LEU A 57 -2.51 -10.73 22.40
C LEU A 57 -2.21 -12.18 22.01
N TRP A 58 -0.99 -12.48 21.55
CA TRP A 58 -0.65 -13.76 20.93
C TRP A 58 0.26 -14.67 21.74
N GLY A 59 0.66 -14.22 22.94
CA GLY A 59 1.60 -14.90 23.82
C GLY A 59 3.06 -14.69 23.40
N ASN A 60 3.98 -15.13 24.26
CA ASN A 60 5.41 -14.95 24.00
C ASN A 60 5.85 -15.75 22.76
N PRO A 61 6.67 -15.13 21.88
CA PRO A 61 7.23 -15.84 20.75
C PRO A 61 8.18 -16.95 21.21
N PRO A 62 8.36 -18.01 20.40
CA PRO A 62 9.46 -18.95 20.60
C PRO A 62 10.80 -18.21 20.48
N SER A 63 11.90 -18.87 20.89
CA SER A 63 13.24 -18.27 20.86
C SER A 63 13.53 -17.61 19.52
N ASP A 64 13.94 -16.34 19.56
CA ASP A 64 14.25 -15.56 18.37
C ASP A 64 15.44 -16.17 17.62
N PRO A 65 15.26 -16.66 16.38
CA PRO A 65 16.34 -17.26 15.59
C PRO A 65 17.42 -16.26 15.19
N PHE A 66 17.14 -14.95 15.29
CA PHE A 66 18.09 -13.88 15.03
C PHE A 66 18.72 -13.31 16.30
N SER A 67 18.36 -13.83 17.48
CA SER A 67 19.01 -13.42 18.73
C SER A 67 20.49 -13.80 18.68
N LYS A 68 21.35 -12.91 19.17
CA LYS A 68 22.78 -13.22 19.31
C LYS A 68 22.89 -14.39 20.27
N GLN A 69 23.39 -15.53 19.80
CA GLN A 69 23.73 -16.64 20.67
C GLN A 69 24.78 -16.14 21.66
N ALA A 70 24.46 -16.16 22.94
CA ALA A 70 25.41 -15.83 24.01
C ALA A 70 26.38 -17.02 24.20
N THR A 71 27.21 -17.26 23.20
CA THR A 71 28.33 -18.19 23.29
C THR A 71 29.47 -17.60 22.49
N GLY A 72 30.35 -16.90 23.22
CA GLY A 72 31.63 -16.48 22.69
C GLY A 72 32.44 -17.72 22.30
N CYS A 73 32.69 -17.88 21.01
CA CYS A 73 33.82 -18.63 20.49
C CYS A 73 33.99 -18.25 19.02
N CYS A 74 35.22 -17.88 18.64
CA CYS A 74 35.69 -17.51 17.30
C CYS A 74 35.49 -16.03 16.90
N THR A 75 36.45 -15.19 17.28
CA THR A 75 36.90 -14.05 16.45
C THR A 75 37.82 -14.57 15.34
N VAL A 76 37.58 -14.16 14.10
CA VAL A 76 38.52 -14.40 12.99
C VAL A 76 39.63 -13.35 13.09
N SER A 77 40.84 -13.81 13.41
CA SER A 77 42.09 -13.07 13.21
C SER A 77 42.61 -13.30 11.79
#